data_AF-A0A7S0G9I6-F1
#
_entry.id   AF-A0A7S0G9I6-F1
#
_cell.length_a   1.000
_cell.length_b   1.000
_cell.length_c   1.000
_cell.angle_alpha   90.00
_cell.angle_beta   90.00
_cell.angle_gamma   90.00
#
_symmetry.space_group_name_H-M   'P 1'
#
loop_
_entity.id
_entity.type
_entity.pdbx_description
1 polymer ?
#
loop_
_entity_poly.entity_id
_entity_poly.type
_entity_poly.pdbx_seq_one_letter_code
_entity_poly.pdbx_strand_id
1 'polypeptide(L)'
;KIAKLKRFTDLSSEEKDSVFTASGYKRIAFVRNPSTRLHAVYVDKFVKKDASSEGYKQFMQHLKGVDFVQNNDISKLPRMTFVEFLNQIKENGFDGDEVWDSINIICGMDKVQYDFILHSESYVADATKLLNGLGLSKIPRAVFDITEFKTETDGIGDKITQEAIDILASLYKEDYDKLGYTLRGRDFIRAPASQVSVLQL
;
A
#
# COMPACT_ATOMS: atom_id res chain seq x y z
N LYS A 1 -30.36 9.66 13.96
CA LYS A 1 -29.35 9.38 15.01
C LYS A 1 -28.28 8.51 14.36
N ILE A 2 -27.10 9.05 14.06
CA ILE A 2 -26.02 8.26 13.47
C ILE A 2 -25.49 7.36 14.59
N ALA A 3 -25.49 6.05 14.38
CA ALA A 3 -24.91 5.12 15.34
C ALA A 3 -23.45 5.51 15.58
N LYS A 4 -23.03 5.55 16.85
CA LYS A 4 -21.64 5.88 17.18
C LYS A 4 -20.75 4.80 16.56
N LEU A 5 -19.88 5.19 15.64
CA LEU A 5 -18.91 4.27 15.04
C LEU A 5 -18.03 3.72 16.17
N LYS A 6 -18.04 2.40 16.35
CA LYS A 6 -17.10 1.71 17.23
C LYS A 6 -15.82 1.43 16.44
N ARG A 7 -14.64 1.66 17.04
CA ARG A 7 -13.40 1.16 16.44
C ARG A 7 -13.33 -0.34 16.65
N PHE A 8 -12.69 -1.06 15.72
CA PHE A 8 -12.50 -2.50 15.86
C PHE A 8 -11.74 -2.86 17.15
N THR A 9 -10.81 -2.00 17.58
CA THR A 9 -10.06 -2.15 18.84
C THR A 9 -10.94 -2.07 20.08
N ASP A 10 -12.09 -1.38 20.00
CA ASP A 10 -13.01 -1.17 21.13
C ASP A 10 -14.01 -2.34 21.28
N LEU A 11 -13.95 -3.35 20.41
CA LEU A 11 -14.82 -4.54 20.42
C LEU A 11 -14.26 -5.64 21.35
N SER A 12 -15.15 -6.42 21.97
CA SER A 12 -14.77 -7.65 22.66
C SER A 12 -14.22 -8.69 21.67
N SER A 13 -13.49 -9.71 22.15
CA SER A 13 -12.98 -10.78 21.27
C SER A 13 -14.11 -11.49 20.52
N GLU A 14 -15.23 -11.76 21.19
CA GLU A 14 -16.43 -12.38 20.59
C GLU A 14 -17.04 -11.46 19.51
N GLU A 15 -17.14 -10.15 19.77
CA GLU A 15 -17.61 -9.19 18.78
C GLU A 15 -16.68 -9.15 17.56
N LYS A 16 -15.36 -9.18 17.77
CA LYS A 16 -14.35 -9.19 16.68
C LYS A 16 -14.50 -10.40 15.77
N ASP A 17 -14.63 -11.60 16.34
CA ASP A 17 -14.82 -12.82 15.56
C ASP A 17 -16.13 -12.78 14.78
N SER A 18 -17.19 -12.23 15.38
CA SER A 18 -18.47 -12.04 14.71
C SER A 18 -18.38 -11.04 13.55
N VAL A 19 -17.56 -9.98 13.65
CA VAL A 19 -17.36 -9.04 12.54
C VAL A 19 -16.73 -9.71 11.33
N PHE A 20 -15.86 -10.70 11.51
CA PHE A 20 -15.23 -11.44 10.41
C PHE A 20 -16.09 -12.59 9.85
N THR A 21 -17.05 -13.11 10.62
CA THR A 21 -17.81 -14.31 10.23
C THR A 21 -19.31 -14.08 10.01
N ALA A 22 -19.91 -13.06 10.62
CA ALA A 22 -21.35 -12.83 10.53
C ALA A 22 -21.76 -12.23 9.18
N SER A 23 -22.89 -12.68 8.65
CA SER A 23 -23.43 -12.25 7.34
C SER A 23 -23.97 -10.82 7.29
N GLY A 24 -24.09 -10.14 8.44
CA GLY A 24 -24.63 -8.79 8.54
C GLY A 24 -23.63 -7.65 8.31
N TYR A 25 -22.33 -7.96 8.25
CA TYR A 25 -21.27 -6.96 8.05
C TYR A 25 -20.76 -7.00 6.61
N LYS A 26 -20.59 -5.81 6.03
CA LYS A 26 -19.85 -5.63 4.78
C LYS A 26 -18.40 -5.32 5.08
N ARG A 27 -17.50 -6.13 4.53
CA ARG A 27 -16.06 -6.05 4.74
C ARG A 27 -15.45 -5.37 3.52
N ILE A 28 -14.74 -4.28 3.77
CA ILE A 28 -14.20 -3.42 2.72
C ILE A 28 -12.71 -3.25 3.00
N ALA A 29 -11.87 -3.58 2.02
CA ALA A 29 -10.46 -3.26 2.04
C ALA A 29 -10.18 -2.08 1.10
N PHE A 30 -9.28 -1.19 1.50
CA PHE A 30 -8.73 -0.18 0.62
C PHE A 30 -7.24 -0.46 0.44
N VAL A 31 -6.82 -0.65 -0.81
CA VAL A 31 -5.47 -1.09 -1.17
C VAL A 31 -4.85 -0.14 -2.18
N ARG A 32 -3.53 -0.25 -2.34
CA ARG A 32 -2.73 0.53 -3.30
C ARG A 32 -1.68 -0.38 -3.91
N ASN A 33 -1.23 -0.08 -5.13
CA ASN A 33 -0.16 -0.82 -5.76
C ASN A 33 1.09 -0.79 -4.84
N PRO A 34 1.65 -1.96 -4.46
CA PRO A 34 2.73 -2.03 -3.49
C PRO A 34 3.99 -1.30 -3.97
N SER A 35 4.30 -1.32 -5.27
CA SER A 35 5.43 -0.57 -5.85
C SER A 35 5.24 0.93 -5.74
N THR A 36 4.06 1.41 -6.14
CA THR A 36 3.70 2.82 -6.11
C THR A 36 3.72 3.35 -4.67
N ARG A 37 3.20 2.56 -3.73
CA ARG A 37 3.27 2.85 -2.29
C ARG A 37 4.73 2.94 -1.85
N LEU A 38 5.55 1.93 -2.14
CA LEU A 38 6.93 1.88 -1.65
C LEU A 38 7.79 3.02 -2.20
N HIS A 39 7.66 3.31 -3.49
CA HIS A 39 8.36 4.41 -4.13
C HIS A 39 7.94 5.78 -3.58
N ALA A 40 6.65 5.99 -3.29
CA ALA A 40 6.19 7.23 -2.68
C ALA A 40 6.88 7.48 -1.34
N VAL A 41 7.12 6.43 -0.55
CA VAL A 41 7.82 6.56 0.71
C VAL A 41 9.32 6.78 0.50
N TYR A 42 9.95 6.12 -0.49
CA TYR A 42 11.32 6.44 -0.88
C TYR A 42 11.49 7.92 -1.21
N VAL A 43 10.58 8.49 -2.01
CA VAL A 43 10.59 9.92 -2.36
C VAL A 43 10.43 10.79 -1.11
N ASP A 44 9.47 10.47 -0.24
CA ASP A 44 9.26 11.20 1.01
C ASP A 44 10.49 11.19 1.92
N LYS A 45 11.15 10.03 2.07
CA LYS A 45 12.25 9.85 3.04
C LYS A 45 13.62 10.22 2.49
N PHE A 46 13.93 9.91 1.23
CA PHE A 46 15.28 10.02 0.66
C PHE A 46 15.44 11.13 -0.37
N VAL A 47 14.36 11.53 -1.05
CA VAL A 47 14.42 12.59 -2.06
C VAL A 47 14.08 13.93 -1.43
N LYS A 48 12.91 14.04 -0.80
CA LYS A 48 12.37 15.30 -0.29
C LYS A 48 12.93 15.73 1.07
N LYS A 49 13.31 14.77 1.93
CA LYS A 49 13.70 15.06 3.30
C LYS A 49 15.13 15.58 3.42
N ASP A 50 15.37 16.65 4.16
CA ASP A 50 16.73 17.16 4.40
C ASP A 50 17.64 16.08 5.02
N ALA A 51 18.82 15.87 4.44
CA ALA A 51 19.82 14.90 4.90
C ALA A 51 20.34 15.18 6.32
N SER A 52 20.31 16.45 6.73
CA SER A 52 20.71 16.90 8.07
C SER A 52 19.60 16.76 9.12
N SER A 53 18.37 16.44 8.69
CA SER A 53 17.26 16.34 9.61
C SER A 53 17.36 15.09 10.49
N GLU A 54 16.95 15.23 11.75
CA GLU A 54 16.85 14.10 12.68
C GLU A 54 15.96 12.99 12.13
N GLY A 55 14.88 13.36 11.43
CA GLY A 55 14.03 12.40 10.76
C GLY A 55 14.75 11.57 9.71
N TYR A 56 15.63 12.16 8.88
CA TYR A 56 16.41 11.40 7.91
C TYR A 56 17.41 10.46 8.60
N LYS A 57 18.08 10.96 9.65
CA LYS A 57 19.00 10.19 10.47
C LYS A 57 18.33 8.96 11.09
N GLN A 58 17.12 9.11 11.62
CA GLN A 58 16.32 8.01 12.16
C GLN A 58 15.97 6.97 11.10
N PHE A 59 15.63 7.38 9.87
CA PHE A 59 15.40 6.44 8.77
C PHE A 59 16.67 5.67 8.39
N MET A 60 17.81 6.36 8.31
CA MET A 60 19.10 5.71 8.06
C MET A 60 19.49 4.74 9.17
N GLN A 61 19.19 5.07 10.43
CA GLN A 61 19.43 4.19 11.58
C GLN A 61 18.59 2.92 11.51
N HIS A 62 17.34 2.99 11.08
CA HIS A 62 16.51 1.80 10.91
C HIS A 62 17.02 0.93 9.76
N LEU A 63 17.42 1.53 8.64
CA LEU A 63 17.91 0.80 7.47
C LEU A 63 19.27 0.15 7.66
N LYS A 64 20.21 0.92 8.24
CA LYS A 64 21.65 0.59 8.26
C LYS A 64 22.18 0.30 9.67
N GLY A 65 21.34 0.44 10.70
CA GLY A 65 21.70 0.25 12.10
C GLY A 65 22.25 1.50 12.79
N VAL A 66 22.25 1.45 14.13
CA VAL A 66 22.74 2.53 15.01
C VAL A 66 24.23 2.79 14.79
N ASP A 67 25.02 1.73 14.71
CA ASP A 67 26.47 1.82 14.56
C ASP A 67 26.87 2.53 13.26
N PHE A 68 26.15 2.28 12.16
CA PHE A 68 26.37 2.98 10.90
C PHE A 68 26.20 4.49 11.07
N VAL A 69 25.14 4.92 11.74
CA VAL A 69 24.82 6.33 11.95
C VAL A 69 25.75 7.01 12.95
N GLN A 70 26.26 6.29 13.95
CA GLN A 70 27.22 6.84 14.91
C GLN A 70 28.62 7.02 14.30
N ASN A 71 29.01 6.14 13.40
CA ASN A 71 30.34 6.15 12.78
C ASN A 71 30.45 7.00 11.51
N ASN A 72 29.33 7.54 11.00
CA ASN A 72 29.31 8.32 9.76
C ASN A 72 28.58 9.65 9.92
N ASP A 73 29.07 10.68 9.21
CA ASP A 73 28.33 11.93 9.04
C ASP A 73 27.28 11.75 7.92
N ILE A 74 26.07 11.32 8.32
CA ILE A 74 24.96 11.01 7.43
C ILE A 74 24.62 12.17 6.48
N SER A 75 24.82 13.42 6.90
CA SER A 75 24.51 14.60 6.09
C SER A 75 25.46 14.78 4.90
N LYS A 76 26.65 14.16 4.96
CA LYS A 76 27.69 14.22 3.92
C LYS A 76 27.74 12.99 3.03
N LEU A 77 27.01 11.93 3.37
CA LEU A 77 26.97 10.72 2.56
C LEU A 77 26.17 10.96 1.28
N PRO A 78 26.49 10.25 0.18
CA PRO A 78 25.63 10.18 -0.98
C PRO A 78 24.20 9.78 -0.60
N ARG A 79 23.22 10.33 -1.32
CA ARG A 79 21.82 9.99 -1.11
C ARG A 79 21.57 8.56 -1.59
N MET A 80 20.87 7.79 -0.77
CA MET A 80 20.51 6.42 -1.09
C MET A 80 19.68 6.39 -2.37
N THR A 81 20.08 5.56 -3.32
CA THR A 81 19.33 5.28 -4.54
C THR A 81 18.12 4.39 -4.23
N PHE A 82 17.15 4.35 -5.14
CA PHE A 82 15.97 3.50 -4.94
C PHE A 82 16.34 2.01 -4.90
N VAL A 83 17.29 1.55 -5.72
CA VAL A 83 17.76 0.16 -5.71
C VAL A 83 18.43 -0.21 -4.39
N GLU A 84 19.32 0.65 -3.86
CA GLU A 84 19.93 0.42 -2.55
C GLU A 84 18.87 0.33 -1.45
N PHE A 85 17.87 1.21 -1.50
CA PHE A 85 16.75 1.21 -0.57
C PHE A 85 15.96 -0.11 -0.62
N LEU A 86 15.63 -0.61 -1.82
CA LEU A 86 14.96 -1.90 -1.99
C LEU A 86 15.79 -3.07 -1.46
N ASN A 87 17.10 -3.07 -1.71
CA ASN A 87 18.00 -4.10 -1.20
C ASN A 87 18.06 -4.10 0.33
N GLN A 88 18.05 -2.92 0.98
CA GLN A 88 17.99 -2.87 2.44
C GLN A 88 16.71 -3.47 3.01
N ILE A 89 15.55 -3.21 2.39
CA ILE A 89 14.29 -3.83 2.80
C ILE A 89 14.37 -5.35 2.64
N LYS A 90 14.93 -5.83 1.53
CA LYS A 90 15.07 -7.25 1.25
C LYS A 90 16.00 -7.97 2.23
N GLU A 91 17.11 -7.33 2.60
CA GLU A 91 18.14 -7.92 3.47
C GLU A 91 17.75 -7.91 4.95
N ASN A 92 17.25 -6.77 5.42
CA ASN A 92 17.06 -6.53 6.85
C ASN A 92 15.60 -6.71 7.28
N GLY A 93 14.67 -6.82 6.33
CA GLY A 93 13.26 -6.57 6.62
C GLY A 93 13.04 -5.15 7.12
N PHE A 94 11.86 -4.87 7.66
CA PHE A 94 11.60 -3.67 8.44
C PHE A 94 10.71 -4.03 9.61
N ASP A 95 11.30 -4.24 10.78
CA ASP A 95 10.53 -4.43 12.01
C ASP A 95 9.81 -3.12 12.37
N GLY A 96 8.47 -3.15 12.35
CA GLY A 96 7.64 -2.18 13.09
C GLY A 96 7.04 -1.01 12.31
N ASP A 97 7.05 -1.02 10.97
CA ASP A 97 6.37 0.02 10.18
C ASP A 97 5.51 -0.61 9.07
N GLU A 98 4.19 -0.64 9.32
CA GLU A 98 3.13 -1.20 8.44
C GLU A 98 3.16 -0.59 7.02
N VAL A 99 3.82 0.55 6.85
CA VAL A 99 3.96 1.24 5.55
C VAL A 99 4.78 0.43 4.54
N TRP A 100 5.59 -0.54 4.99
CA TRP A 100 6.43 -1.40 4.13
C TRP A 100 5.88 -2.79 3.96
N ASP A 101 5.08 -3.25 4.91
CA ASP A 101 4.56 -4.62 4.95
C ASP A 101 3.61 -4.91 3.79
N SER A 102 3.53 -6.19 3.42
CA SER A 102 2.57 -6.68 2.43
C SER A 102 1.15 -6.27 2.85
N ILE A 103 0.44 -5.58 1.95
CA ILE A 103 -0.94 -5.17 2.19
C ILE A 103 -1.83 -6.42 2.36
N ASN A 104 -1.52 -7.50 1.65
CA ASN A 104 -2.19 -8.78 1.85
C ASN A 104 -2.06 -9.29 3.30
N ILE A 105 -0.88 -9.17 3.91
CA ILE A 105 -0.67 -9.56 5.31
C ILE A 105 -1.43 -8.62 6.26
N ILE A 106 -1.28 -7.30 6.08
CA ILE A 106 -1.93 -6.28 6.93
C ILE A 106 -3.46 -6.44 6.90
N CYS A 107 -4.03 -6.60 5.72
CA CYS A 107 -5.47 -6.79 5.54
C CYS A 107 -5.91 -8.23 5.86
N GLY A 108 -5.00 -9.17 6.11
CA GLY A 108 -5.31 -10.57 6.34
C GLY A 108 -6.15 -11.17 5.22
N MET A 109 -5.78 -10.96 3.95
CA MET A 109 -6.59 -11.36 2.79
C MET A 109 -6.86 -12.87 2.75
N ASP A 110 -6.01 -13.69 3.36
CA ASP A 110 -6.23 -15.14 3.50
C ASP A 110 -7.24 -15.53 4.59
N LYS A 111 -7.54 -14.61 5.51
CA LYS A 111 -8.38 -14.84 6.70
C LYS A 111 -9.72 -14.12 6.62
N VAL A 112 -9.82 -13.07 5.81
CA VAL A 112 -11.00 -12.20 5.73
C VAL A 112 -11.58 -12.25 4.34
N GLN A 113 -12.84 -12.69 4.23
CA GLN A 113 -13.59 -12.61 2.99
C GLN A 113 -14.14 -11.19 2.80
N TYR A 114 -13.44 -10.39 2.01
CA TYR A 114 -13.86 -9.02 1.69
C TYR A 114 -14.98 -9.02 0.65
N ASP A 115 -16.05 -8.28 0.93
CA ASP A 115 -17.11 -8.02 -0.05
C ASP A 115 -16.63 -7.05 -1.14
N PHE A 116 -15.74 -6.12 -0.79
CA PHE A 116 -15.20 -5.12 -1.69
C PHE A 116 -13.71 -4.86 -1.42
N ILE A 117 -12.92 -4.82 -2.49
CA ILE A 117 -11.53 -4.35 -2.46
C ILE A 117 -11.45 -3.13 -3.39
N LEU A 118 -11.20 -1.97 -2.80
CA LEU A 118 -11.09 -0.69 -3.49
C LEU A 118 -9.61 -0.38 -3.72
N HIS A 119 -9.25 0.00 -4.94
CA HIS A 119 -7.87 0.32 -5.29
C HIS A 119 -7.72 1.83 -5.35
N SER A 120 -6.60 2.36 -4.87
CA SER A 120 -6.30 3.80 -4.94
C SER A 120 -6.28 4.30 -6.38
N GLU A 121 -5.73 3.49 -7.29
CA GLU A 121 -5.56 3.77 -8.71
C GLU A 121 -6.89 3.81 -9.47
N SER A 122 -7.92 3.12 -8.97
CA SER A 122 -9.27 3.11 -9.54
C SER A 122 -10.34 3.53 -8.54
N TYR A 123 -9.98 4.38 -7.57
CA TYR A 123 -10.82 4.70 -6.42
C TYR A 123 -12.23 5.08 -6.83
N VAL A 124 -12.38 6.03 -7.77
CA VAL A 124 -13.69 6.55 -8.16
C VAL A 124 -14.56 5.44 -8.77
N ALA A 125 -13.96 4.55 -9.57
CA ALA A 125 -14.67 3.44 -10.18
C ALA A 125 -15.06 2.38 -9.14
N ASP A 126 -14.14 2.01 -8.25
CA ASP A 126 -14.40 1.00 -7.21
C ASP A 126 -15.37 1.52 -6.14
N ALA A 127 -15.28 2.78 -5.74
CA ALA A 127 -16.24 3.46 -4.86
C ALA A 127 -17.64 3.50 -5.49
N THR A 128 -17.75 3.78 -6.79
CA THR A 128 -19.04 3.73 -7.50
C THR A 128 -19.65 2.33 -7.43
N LYS A 129 -18.85 1.27 -7.65
CA LYS A 129 -19.30 -0.13 -7.53
C LYS A 129 -19.75 -0.47 -6.11
N LEU A 130 -18.98 -0.06 -5.10
CA LEU A 130 -19.33 -0.23 -3.70
C LEU A 130 -20.70 0.38 -3.37
N LEU A 131 -20.91 1.66 -3.72
CA LEU A 131 -22.19 2.33 -3.43
C LEU A 131 -23.36 1.67 -4.13
N ASN A 132 -23.19 1.28 -5.39
CA ASN A 132 -24.21 0.54 -6.13
C ASN A 132 -24.52 -0.79 -5.44
N GLY A 133 -23.50 -1.54 -5.00
CA GLY A 133 -23.65 -2.79 -4.26
C GLY A 133 -24.34 -2.62 -2.89
N LEU A 134 -24.28 -1.43 -2.30
CA LEU A 134 -24.98 -1.07 -1.07
C LEU A 134 -26.38 -0.46 -1.31
N GLY A 135 -26.83 -0.33 -2.56
CA GLY A 135 -28.09 0.35 -2.90
C GLY A 135 -28.06 1.87 -2.71
N LEU A 136 -26.88 2.46 -2.61
CA LEU A 136 -26.62 3.89 -2.39
C LEU A 136 -26.28 4.64 -3.70
N SER A 137 -26.79 4.15 -4.83
CA SER A 137 -26.49 4.69 -6.18
C SER A 137 -26.91 6.15 -6.41
N LYS A 138 -27.73 6.71 -5.52
CA LYS A 138 -28.19 8.11 -5.56
C LYS A 138 -27.20 9.09 -4.93
N ILE A 139 -26.15 8.63 -4.26
CA ILE A 139 -25.11 9.52 -3.72
C ILE A 139 -24.35 10.15 -4.90
N PRO A 140 -24.33 11.48 -5.04
CA PRO A 140 -23.66 12.13 -6.16
C PRO A 140 -22.19 11.76 -6.23
N ARG A 141 -21.70 11.48 -7.45
CA ARG A 141 -20.28 11.16 -7.69
C ARG A 141 -19.34 12.30 -7.25
N ALA A 142 -19.84 13.54 -7.25
CA ALA A 142 -19.14 14.72 -6.74
C ALA A 142 -18.79 14.66 -5.24
N VAL A 143 -19.43 13.77 -4.46
CA VAL A 143 -19.00 13.50 -3.06
C VAL A 143 -17.64 12.81 -3.03
N PHE A 144 -17.29 12.09 -4.10
CA PHE A 144 -16.00 11.44 -4.31
C PHE A 144 -15.12 12.25 -5.26
N ASP A 145 -15.34 13.57 -5.36
CA ASP A 145 -14.45 14.49 -6.09
C ASP A 145 -13.14 14.69 -5.30
N ILE A 146 -12.50 13.57 -5.01
CA ILE A 146 -11.08 13.51 -4.83
C ILE A 146 -10.56 13.61 -6.25
N THR A 147 -10.21 14.84 -6.63
CA THR A 147 -9.20 15.11 -7.65
C THR A 147 -8.18 14.00 -7.50
N GLU A 148 -8.11 13.15 -8.53
CA GLU A 148 -7.37 11.90 -8.62
C GLU A 148 -6.28 11.81 -7.54
N PHE A 149 -6.20 10.69 -6.82
CA PHE A 149 -4.98 10.31 -6.10
C PHE A 149 -3.84 10.11 -7.13
N LYS A 150 -3.48 11.16 -7.90
CA LYS A 150 -2.21 11.38 -8.56
C LYS A 150 -1.22 11.53 -7.44
N THR A 151 -0.92 10.39 -6.84
CA THR A 151 0.35 10.24 -6.19
C THR A 151 1.38 10.58 -7.28
N GLU A 152 2.36 11.43 -6.99
CA GLU A 152 3.42 11.92 -7.90
C GLU A 152 4.25 10.80 -8.59
N THR A 153 3.79 9.57 -8.45
CA THR A 153 4.25 8.29 -8.93
C THR A 153 3.56 7.83 -10.23
N ASP A 154 2.56 8.56 -10.74
CA ASP A 154 2.07 8.36 -12.10
C ASP A 154 3.22 8.69 -13.06
N GLY A 155 3.86 7.67 -13.62
CA GLY A 155 5.10 7.79 -14.42
C GLY A 155 6.37 7.26 -13.76
N ILE A 156 6.26 6.47 -12.68
CA ILE A 156 7.42 5.78 -12.08
C ILE A 156 8.16 4.94 -13.11
N GLY A 157 7.48 4.16 -13.93
CA GLY A 157 8.19 3.02 -14.49
C GLY A 157 9.16 3.40 -15.59
N ASP A 158 9.08 4.59 -16.21
CA ASP A 158 10.16 5.10 -17.07
C ASP A 158 11.48 5.33 -16.31
N LYS A 159 11.43 5.45 -14.97
CA LYS A 159 12.56 5.74 -14.08
C LYS A 159 13.03 4.55 -13.23
N ILE A 160 12.34 3.40 -13.30
CA ILE A 160 12.73 2.19 -12.56
C ILE A 160 13.58 1.27 -13.45
N THR A 161 14.74 0.88 -12.93
CA THR A 161 15.63 -0.12 -13.54
C THR A 161 15.02 -1.53 -13.45
N GLN A 162 15.38 -2.42 -14.38
CA GLN A 162 14.94 -3.82 -14.33
C GLN A 162 15.27 -4.50 -12.99
N GLU A 163 16.43 -4.22 -12.41
CA GLU A 163 16.83 -4.74 -11.09
C GLU A 163 15.81 -4.40 -9.99
N ALA A 164 15.37 -3.15 -9.93
CA ALA A 164 14.34 -2.73 -8.99
C ALA A 164 12.99 -3.41 -9.27
N ILE A 165 12.61 -3.65 -10.53
CA ILE A 165 11.40 -4.42 -10.88
C ILE A 165 11.51 -5.84 -10.30
N ASP A 166 12.64 -6.49 -10.47
CA ASP A 166 12.85 -7.87 -10.02
C ASP A 166 12.81 -7.97 -8.48
N ILE A 167 13.41 -6.99 -7.78
CA ILE A 167 13.33 -6.93 -6.31
C ILE A 167 11.88 -6.70 -5.84
N LEU A 168 11.16 -5.76 -6.46
CA LEU A 168 9.76 -5.47 -6.14
C LEU A 168 8.86 -6.68 -6.38
N ALA A 169 9.05 -7.39 -7.50
CA ALA A 169 8.33 -8.63 -7.82
C ALA A 169 8.55 -9.71 -6.76
N SER A 170 9.79 -9.81 -6.25
CA SER A 170 10.12 -10.75 -5.17
C SER A 170 9.50 -10.35 -3.83
N LEU A 171 9.57 -9.07 -3.46
CA LEU A 171 9.11 -8.58 -2.15
C LEU A 171 7.59 -8.64 -2.01
N TYR A 172 6.85 -8.32 -3.08
CA TYR A 172 5.40 -8.12 -3.03
C TYR A 172 4.62 -9.09 -3.91
N LYS A 173 5.20 -10.26 -4.21
CA LYS A 173 4.57 -11.28 -5.07
C LYS A 173 3.10 -11.54 -4.68
N GLU A 174 2.85 -11.77 -3.40
CA GLU A 174 1.50 -12.06 -2.91
C GLU A 174 0.55 -10.87 -3.03
N ASP A 175 1.04 -9.65 -2.83
CA ASP A 175 0.23 -8.44 -3.04
C ASP A 175 -0.18 -8.32 -4.51
N TYR A 176 0.73 -8.59 -5.45
CA TYR A 176 0.40 -8.58 -6.88
C TYR A 176 -0.68 -9.60 -7.20
N ASP A 177 -0.46 -10.85 -6.79
CA ASP A 177 -1.33 -11.96 -7.12
C ASP A 177 -2.73 -11.80 -6.50
N LYS A 178 -2.81 -11.52 -5.20
CA LYS A 178 -4.08 -11.49 -4.45
C LYS A 178 -4.86 -10.21 -4.65
N LEU A 179 -4.20 -9.09 -4.93
CA LEU A 179 -4.85 -7.79 -5.12
C LEU A 179 -5.05 -7.45 -6.61
N GLY A 180 -4.70 -8.36 -7.53
CA GLY A 180 -4.95 -8.19 -8.95
C GLY A 180 -4.12 -7.07 -9.59
N TYR A 181 -2.92 -6.80 -9.05
CA TYR A 181 -1.95 -5.92 -9.69
C TYR A 181 -1.07 -6.73 -10.62
N THR A 182 -0.75 -6.16 -11.78
CA THR A 182 0.25 -6.74 -12.68
C THR A 182 1.46 -5.84 -12.75
N LEU A 183 2.64 -6.44 -12.65
CA LEU A 183 3.89 -5.83 -13.09
C LEU A 183 3.95 -5.87 -14.62
N ARG A 184 3.26 -4.96 -15.31
CA ARG A 184 3.34 -4.84 -16.77
C ARG A 184 4.28 -3.71 -17.17
N GLY A 185 5.54 -4.05 -17.35
CA GLY A 185 6.55 -3.11 -17.85
C GLY A 185 6.74 -1.89 -16.95
N ARG A 186 6.95 -0.74 -17.58
CA ARG A 186 7.24 0.57 -16.97
C ARG A 186 5.98 1.33 -16.51
N ASP A 187 4.88 0.62 -16.30
CA ASP A 187 3.64 1.22 -15.82
C ASP A 187 3.00 0.32 -14.77
N PHE A 188 2.84 0.85 -13.56
CA PHE A 188 2.22 0.17 -12.42
C PHE A 188 0.70 0.23 -12.51
N ILE A 189 0.15 -0.15 -13.66
CA ILE A 189 -1.28 -0.09 -13.95
C ILE A 189 -1.91 -1.46 -13.66
N ARG A 190 -3.09 -1.43 -13.03
CA ARG A 190 -3.99 -2.58 -12.85
C ARG A 190 -4.23 -3.29 -14.19
N ALA A 191 -4.19 -4.62 -14.23
CA ALA A 191 -4.61 -5.35 -15.42
C ALA A 191 -6.05 -4.99 -15.79
N PRO A 192 -6.37 -4.78 -17.09
CA PRO A 192 -7.74 -4.55 -17.50
C PRO A 192 -8.63 -5.69 -17.01
N ALA A 193 -9.83 -5.34 -16.51
CA ALA A 193 -10.77 -6.28 -15.89
C ALA A 193 -11.11 -7.51 -16.75
N SER A 194 -10.87 -7.44 -18.07
CA SER A 194 -11.03 -8.54 -19.02
C SER A 194 -10.00 -9.66 -18.89
N GLN A 195 -8.99 -9.54 -18.01
CA GLN A 195 -7.94 -10.54 -17.79
C GLN A 195 -7.92 -11.12 -16.37
N VAL A 196 -8.78 -10.63 -15.48
CA VAL A 196 -9.01 -11.29 -14.19
C VAL A 196 -10.10 -12.33 -14.44
N SER A 197 -9.69 -13.58 -14.61
CA SER A 197 -10.62 -14.71 -14.55
C SER A 197 -11.38 -14.60 -13.24
N VAL A 198 -12.69 -14.39 -13.35
CA VAL A 198 -13.63 -14.40 -12.24
C VAL A 198 -13.48 -15.77 -11.56
N LEU A 199 -12.72 -15.83 -10.48
CA LEU A 199 -12.88 -16.88 -9.49
C LEU A 199 -14.23 -16.60 -8.84
N GLN A 200 -15.27 -17.20 -9.42
CA GLN A 200 -16.48 -17.51 -8.68
C GLN A 200 -16.07 -18.48 -7.57
N LEU A 201 -16.04 -17.98 -6.34
CA LEU A 201 -16.08 -18.75 -5.10
C LEU A 201 -17.22 -18.19 -4.26
#